data_AF-A0A9W2WPI0-F1
#
_entry.id   AF-A0A9W2WPI0-F1
#
_cell.length_a   1.000
_cell.length_b   1.000
_cell.length_c   1.000
_cell.angle_alpha   90.00
_cell.angle_beta   90.00
_cell.angle_gamma   90.00
#
_symmetry.space_group_name_H-M   'P 1'
#
loop_
_entity.id
_entity.type
_entity.pdbx_description
1 polymer ?
#
loop_
_entity_poly.entity_id
_entity_poly.type
_entity_poly.pdbx_seq_one_letter_code
_entity_poly.pdbx_strand_id
1 'polypeptide(L)'
;MDRSAVARVGAVASASVCAVVAGAVLAQYIFTLKRKTGRKTKIIEMMPEFQKNSVRIKNPTRVEEIICGLIKGGAAKLQIITDFDMTLSRFSYRGRRCPSCHNVIDNCKLITDECREKLLQLKEKYYAIEIDPVLTVEEKYPYIVEWYTKSHGLLVEQALPKAKLKEIVEESDIMLKDGYENFFDKLQQYSIPVFIFSAGIGDILEEVIRQAGVYYPNVKVVSNFMDFDDNVDELLEKYMDSYDIVLVKDESLDVANSILQKIL
;
A
#
# COMPACT_ATOMS: atom_id res chain seq x y z
N MET A 1 8.04 -10.42 100.21
CA MET A 1 7.68 -11.30 99.09
C MET A 1 6.67 -10.55 98.23
N ASP A 2 7.12 -9.95 97.14
CA ASP A 2 6.27 -9.52 96.03
C ASP A 2 7.15 -9.27 94.79
N ARG A 3 6.75 -9.85 93.65
CA ARG A 3 6.85 -9.28 92.29
C ARG A 3 6.26 -10.24 91.26
N SER A 4 5.04 -9.89 90.85
CA SER A 4 4.53 -9.79 89.47
C SER A 4 4.75 -10.96 88.49
N ALA A 5 3.64 -11.62 88.16
CA ALA A 5 3.49 -12.55 87.04
C ALA A 5 3.69 -11.86 85.68
N VAL A 6 4.44 -12.51 84.79
CA VAL A 6 4.61 -12.11 83.39
C VAL A 6 3.69 -12.97 82.52
N ALA A 7 2.69 -12.36 81.90
CA ALA A 7 1.84 -13.02 80.91
C ALA A 7 2.59 -13.16 79.57
N ARG A 8 2.78 -14.39 79.09
CA ARG A 8 3.21 -14.66 77.71
C ARG A 8 1.96 -14.73 76.83
N VAL A 9 1.80 -13.75 75.94
CA VAL A 9 0.80 -13.78 74.87
C VAL A 9 1.29 -14.79 73.82
N GLY A 10 0.80 -16.02 73.92
CA GLY A 10 0.88 -16.98 72.83
C GLY A 10 -0.01 -16.49 71.70
N ALA A 11 0.57 -16.19 70.53
CA ALA A 11 -0.18 -15.88 69.33
C ALA A 11 -0.97 -17.13 68.91
N VAL A 12 -2.21 -17.25 69.38
CA VAL A 12 -3.17 -18.21 68.85
C VAL A 12 -3.63 -17.65 67.52
N ALA A 13 -2.88 -17.94 66.46
CA ALA A 13 -3.42 -17.84 65.11
C ALA A 13 -4.54 -18.88 65.03
N SER A 14 -5.78 -18.46 65.26
CA SER A 14 -6.92 -19.35 65.14
C SER A 14 -6.94 -19.89 63.70
N ALA A 15 -7.28 -21.18 63.55
CA ALA A 15 -7.34 -21.83 62.24
C ALA A 15 -8.23 -21.04 61.25
N SER A 16 -9.19 -20.28 61.76
CA SER A 16 -10.04 -19.34 61.03
C SER A 16 -9.24 -18.23 60.33
N VAL A 17 -8.25 -17.63 61.00
CA VAL A 17 -7.40 -16.57 60.41
C VAL A 17 -6.47 -17.16 59.34
N CYS A 18 -5.89 -18.33 59.58
CA CYS A 18 -5.06 -19.02 58.58
C CYS A 18 -5.88 -19.40 57.32
N ALA A 19 -7.12 -19.87 57.49
CA ALA A 19 -8.00 -20.20 56.37
C ALA A 19 -8.40 -18.95 55.54
N VAL A 20 -8.69 -17.82 56.20
CA VAL A 20 -9.04 -16.55 55.53
C VAL A 20 -7.84 -16.00 54.75
N VAL A 21 -6.64 -16.02 55.33
CA VAL A 21 -5.42 -15.56 54.64
C VAL A 21 -5.08 -16.46 53.46
N ALA A 22 -5.15 -17.78 53.62
CA ALA A 22 -4.93 -18.72 52.53
C ALA A 22 -5.98 -18.57 51.40
N GLY A 23 -7.25 -18.35 51.75
CA GLY A 23 -8.32 -18.09 50.81
C GLY A 23 -8.13 -16.78 50.04
N ALA A 24 -7.67 -15.71 50.69
CA ALA A 24 -7.39 -14.42 50.07
C ALA A 24 -6.18 -14.50 49.11
N VAL A 25 -5.11 -15.20 49.51
CA VAL A 25 -3.94 -15.44 48.66
C VAL A 25 -4.29 -16.30 47.45
N LEU A 26 -5.08 -17.36 47.64
CA LEU A 26 -5.56 -18.21 46.55
C LEU A 26 -6.48 -17.43 45.60
N ALA A 27 -7.38 -16.61 46.12
CA ALA A 27 -8.25 -15.74 45.32
C ALA A 27 -7.45 -14.70 44.53
N GLN A 28 -6.44 -14.06 45.14
CA GLN A 28 -5.53 -13.14 44.44
C GLN A 28 -4.69 -13.87 43.39
N TYR A 29 -4.24 -15.09 43.66
CA TYR A 29 -3.48 -15.91 42.70
C TYR A 29 -4.35 -16.34 41.53
N ILE A 30 -5.57 -16.82 41.76
CA ILE A 30 -6.56 -17.17 40.73
C ILE A 30 -6.97 -15.92 39.94
N PHE A 31 -7.16 -14.78 40.60
CA PHE A 31 -7.48 -13.51 39.95
C PHE A 31 -6.33 -13.02 39.07
N THR A 32 -5.08 -13.16 39.54
CA THR A 32 -3.87 -12.83 38.79
C THR A 32 -3.65 -13.78 37.61
N LEU A 33 -3.91 -15.08 37.81
CA LEU A 33 -3.91 -16.08 36.74
C LEU A 33 -4.97 -15.75 35.70
N LYS A 34 -6.23 -15.48 36.09
CA LYS A 34 -7.30 -15.03 35.17
C LYS A 34 -6.95 -13.71 34.46
N ARG A 35 -6.24 -12.78 35.10
CA ARG A 35 -5.70 -11.57 34.46
C ARG A 35 -4.61 -11.88 33.43
N LYS A 36 -3.81 -12.92 33.65
CA LYS A 36 -2.79 -13.40 32.70
C LYS A 36 -3.38 -14.24 31.56
N THR A 37 -4.33 -15.13 31.82
CA THR A 37 -5.02 -15.93 30.78
C THR A 37 -6.04 -15.12 29.98
N GLY A 38 -6.55 -14.00 30.52
CA GLY A 38 -7.46 -13.09 29.83
C GLY A 38 -6.78 -11.97 29.03
N ARG A 39 -5.44 -11.81 29.14
CA ARG A 39 -4.69 -10.85 28.32
C ARG A 39 -4.47 -11.49 26.95
N LYS A 40 -5.44 -11.37 26.04
CA LYS A 40 -5.18 -11.54 24.61
C LYS A 40 -3.97 -10.65 24.30
N THR A 41 -2.82 -11.24 24.01
CA THR A 41 -1.64 -10.48 23.62
C THR A 41 -1.98 -9.79 22.31
N LYS A 42 -2.16 -8.48 22.38
CA LYS A 42 -2.61 -7.66 21.27
C LYS A 42 -1.44 -7.44 20.33
N ILE A 43 -1.54 -7.96 19.10
CA ILE A 43 -0.49 -7.86 18.07
C ILE A 43 -0.02 -6.41 17.92
N ILE A 44 -0.96 -5.46 17.91
CA ILE A 44 -0.67 -4.03 17.80
C ILE A 44 0.18 -3.52 18.97
N GLU A 45 -0.09 -3.94 20.21
CA GLU A 45 0.68 -3.54 21.40
C GLU A 45 2.10 -4.15 21.41
N MET A 46 2.29 -5.31 20.77
CA MET A 46 3.56 -6.03 20.77
C MET A 46 4.50 -5.65 19.62
N MET A 47 3.98 -5.05 18.55
CA MET A 47 4.75 -4.67 17.37
C MET A 47 5.19 -3.20 17.47
N PRO A 48 6.49 -2.90 17.63
CA PRO A 48 6.98 -1.53 17.75
C PRO A 48 6.61 -0.63 16.56
N GLU A 49 6.45 -1.20 15.37
CA GLU A 49 6.08 -0.49 14.15
C GLU A 49 4.71 0.19 14.28
N PHE A 50 3.77 -0.43 15.00
CA PHE A 50 2.43 0.11 15.26
C PHE A 50 2.44 1.24 16.30
N GLN A 51 3.53 1.42 17.04
CA GLN A 51 3.68 2.45 18.06
C GLN A 51 4.24 3.77 17.50
N LYS A 52 4.56 3.83 16.20
CA LYS A 52 5.05 5.05 15.55
C LYS A 52 3.97 6.13 15.52
N ASN A 53 4.37 7.39 15.72
CA ASN A 53 3.45 8.55 15.68
C ASN A 53 2.75 8.76 14.32
N SER A 54 3.28 8.18 13.24
CA SER A 54 2.67 8.22 11.91
C SER A 54 1.51 7.22 11.74
N VAL A 55 1.33 6.28 12.67
CA VAL A 55 0.28 5.25 12.59
C VAL A 55 -0.99 5.78 13.27
N ARG A 56 -2.10 5.80 12.53
CA ARG A 56 -3.42 6.21 13.00
C ARG A 56 -4.41 5.09 12.70
N ILE A 57 -4.96 4.45 13.74
CA ILE A 57 -5.88 3.33 13.60
C ILE A 57 -7.23 3.71 14.22
N LYS A 58 -8.28 3.75 13.40
CA LYS A 58 -9.65 4.07 13.85
C LYS A 58 -10.23 2.99 14.76
N ASN A 59 -10.01 1.72 14.44
CA ASN A 59 -10.51 0.58 15.22
C ASN A 59 -9.42 -0.50 15.38
N PRO A 60 -8.65 -0.47 16.49
CA PRO A 60 -7.56 -1.40 16.72
C PRO A 60 -8.01 -2.86 16.80
N THR A 61 -9.15 -3.14 17.43
CA THR A 61 -9.68 -4.50 17.57
C THR A 61 -9.96 -5.13 16.20
N ARG A 62 -10.62 -4.39 15.29
CA ARG A 62 -10.89 -4.87 13.93
C ARG A 62 -9.59 -5.13 13.17
N VAL A 63 -8.59 -4.26 13.30
CA VAL A 63 -7.29 -4.45 12.66
C VAL A 63 -6.58 -5.69 13.18
N GLU A 64 -6.62 -5.97 14.49
CA GLU A 64 -6.09 -7.20 15.06
C GLU A 64 -6.76 -8.46 14.51
N GLU A 65 -8.09 -8.44 14.37
CA GLU A 65 -8.83 -9.55 13.78
C GLU A 65 -8.43 -9.81 12.32
N ILE A 66 -8.25 -8.74 11.53
CA ILE A 66 -7.77 -8.82 10.15
C ILE A 66 -6.36 -9.42 10.11
N ILE A 67 -5.42 -8.90 10.90
CA ILE A 67 -4.04 -9.41 10.94
C ILE A 67 -4.02 -10.88 11.39
N CYS A 68 -4.81 -11.26 12.39
CA CYS A 68 -4.95 -12.65 12.80
C CYS A 68 -5.48 -13.54 11.66
N GLY A 69 -6.43 -13.03 10.87
CA GLY A 69 -6.94 -13.70 9.67
C GLY A 69 -5.86 -13.92 8.62
N LEU A 70 -5.06 -12.88 8.34
CA LEU A 70 -3.93 -12.95 7.40
C LEU A 70 -2.87 -13.98 7.87
N ILE A 71 -2.50 -13.97 9.15
CA ILE A 71 -1.55 -14.93 9.73
C ILE A 71 -2.07 -16.36 9.60
N LYS A 72 -3.36 -16.60 9.92
CA LYS A 72 -3.99 -17.92 9.79
C LYS A 72 -4.08 -18.39 8.34
N GLY A 73 -4.28 -17.48 7.40
CA GLY A 73 -4.34 -17.77 5.97
C GLY A 73 -2.98 -18.15 5.39
N GLY A 74 -1.91 -17.51 5.87
CA GLY A 74 -0.55 -17.74 5.42
C GLY A 74 -0.32 -17.29 3.96
N ALA A 75 0.87 -17.62 3.44
CA ALA A 75 1.31 -17.22 2.09
C ALA A 75 0.34 -17.68 0.98
N ALA A 76 -0.15 -18.91 1.06
CA ALA A 76 -1.02 -19.51 0.04
C ALA A 76 -2.37 -18.79 -0.16
N LYS A 77 -2.76 -17.90 0.76
CA LYS A 77 -4.01 -17.12 0.68
C LYS A 77 -3.78 -15.61 0.63
N LEU A 78 -2.52 -15.18 0.51
CA LEU A 78 -2.16 -13.77 0.48
C LEU A 78 -1.98 -13.31 -0.98
N GLN A 79 -2.47 -12.10 -1.27
CA GLN A 79 -2.13 -11.34 -2.46
C GLN A 79 -2.03 -9.86 -2.08
N ILE A 80 -1.28 -9.10 -2.87
CA ILE A 80 -1.09 -7.66 -2.67
C ILE A 80 -1.75 -6.92 -3.84
N ILE A 81 -2.60 -5.94 -3.53
CA ILE A 81 -3.10 -4.95 -4.50
C ILE A 81 -2.63 -3.60 -3.99
N THR A 82 -1.88 -2.86 -4.80
CA THR A 82 -1.22 -1.64 -4.34
C THR A 82 -1.17 -0.59 -5.45
N ASP A 83 -1.33 0.67 -5.08
CA ASP A 83 -0.99 1.80 -5.95
C ASP A 83 0.54 2.01 -5.96
N PHE A 84 1.04 2.81 -6.90
CA PHE A 84 2.46 3.10 -7.05
C PHE A 84 2.84 4.50 -6.56
N ASP A 85 2.31 5.53 -7.19
CA ASP A 85 2.75 6.91 -6.95
C ASP A 85 2.38 7.35 -5.53
N MET A 86 3.38 7.80 -4.77
CA MET A 86 3.26 8.20 -3.36
C MET A 86 2.87 7.06 -2.39
N THR A 87 2.60 5.86 -2.89
CA THR A 87 2.27 4.63 -2.15
C THR A 87 3.44 3.67 -2.04
N LEU A 88 4.08 3.32 -3.16
CA LEU A 88 5.37 2.62 -3.20
C LEU A 88 6.53 3.61 -3.39
N SER A 89 6.29 4.69 -4.13
CA SER A 89 7.21 5.83 -4.20
C SER A 89 7.05 6.80 -3.02
N ARG A 90 8.10 7.59 -2.75
CA ARG A 90 8.09 8.60 -1.71
C ARG A 90 7.22 9.78 -2.13
N PHE A 91 6.61 10.42 -1.14
CA PHE A 91 5.93 11.69 -1.33
C PHE A 91 6.92 12.87 -1.36
N SER A 92 7.92 12.85 -0.48
CA SER A 92 8.95 13.87 -0.39
C SER A 92 10.26 13.31 0.15
N TYR A 93 11.35 13.99 -0.15
CA TYR A 93 12.69 13.70 0.37
C TYR A 93 13.44 15.00 0.66
N ARG A 94 13.97 15.13 1.89
CA ARG A 94 14.70 16.32 2.37
C ARG A 94 13.96 17.65 2.11
N GLY A 95 12.65 17.67 2.37
CA GLY A 95 11.81 18.86 2.22
C GLY A 95 11.37 19.18 0.79
N ARG A 96 11.81 18.43 -0.22
CA ARG A 96 11.36 18.57 -1.62
C ARG A 96 10.40 17.45 -1.99
N ARG A 97 9.36 17.76 -2.79
CA ARG A 97 8.38 16.77 -3.27
C ARG A 97 9.06 15.85 -4.29
N CYS A 98 8.87 14.54 -4.14
CA CYS A 98 9.36 13.56 -5.11
C CYS A 98 8.41 13.52 -6.32
N PRO A 99 8.92 13.19 -7.52
CA PRO A 99 8.09 13.10 -8.71
C PRO A 99 7.18 11.87 -8.69
N SER A 100 5.98 12.00 -9.25
CA SER A 100 5.18 10.87 -9.74
C SER A 100 5.73 10.35 -11.07
N CYS A 101 5.18 9.26 -11.60
CA CYS A 101 5.54 8.76 -12.93
C CYS A 101 5.37 9.82 -14.03
N HIS A 102 4.28 10.61 -14.01
CA HIS A 102 4.13 11.75 -14.91
C HIS A 102 5.20 12.80 -14.70
N ASN A 103 5.51 13.17 -13.45
CA ASN A 103 6.51 14.19 -13.18
C ASN A 103 7.94 13.74 -13.51
N VAL A 104 8.21 12.44 -13.63
CA VAL A 104 9.48 11.95 -14.21
C VAL A 104 9.58 12.37 -15.68
N ILE A 105 8.50 12.24 -16.44
CA ILE A 105 8.45 12.73 -17.83
C ILE A 105 8.45 14.26 -17.88
N ASP A 106 7.52 14.92 -17.20
CA ASP A 106 7.37 16.39 -17.23
C ASP A 106 8.70 17.09 -16.92
N ASN A 107 9.51 16.49 -16.04
CA ASN A 107 10.76 17.07 -15.59
C ASN A 107 11.98 16.70 -16.45
N CYS A 108 11.86 15.77 -17.40
CA CYS A 108 13.00 15.28 -18.17
C CYS A 108 13.53 16.32 -19.16
N LYS A 109 14.76 16.11 -19.64
CA LYS A 109 15.45 17.03 -20.56
C LYS A 109 14.86 17.09 -21.97
N LEU A 110 14.01 16.11 -22.33
CA LEU A 110 13.39 16.04 -23.65
C LEU A 110 12.10 16.88 -23.73
N ILE A 111 11.52 17.25 -22.59
CA ILE A 111 10.37 18.15 -22.55
C ILE A 111 10.85 19.60 -22.65
N THR A 112 10.35 20.31 -23.66
CA THR A 112 10.62 21.74 -23.84
C THR A 112 10.12 22.58 -22.66
N ASP A 113 10.77 23.70 -22.37
CA ASP A 113 10.36 24.60 -21.27
C ASP A 113 8.94 25.13 -21.47
N GLU A 114 8.53 25.41 -22.72
CA GLU A 114 7.16 25.81 -23.04
C GLU A 114 6.14 24.72 -22.68
N CYS A 115 6.41 23.46 -23.05
CA CYS A 115 5.53 22.34 -22.69
C CYS A 115 5.48 22.15 -21.17
N ARG A 116 6.62 22.26 -20.50
CA ARG A 116 6.73 22.15 -19.03
C ARG A 116 5.90 23.22 -18.32
N GLU A 117 5.91 24.45 -18.83
CA GLU A 117 5.08 25.53 -18.31
C GLU A 117 3.58 25.24 -18.47
N LYS A 118 3.15 24.75 -19.65
CA LYS A 118 1.76 24.32 -19.88
C LYS A 118 1.33 23.19 -18.95
N LEU A 119 2.18 22.17 -18.77
CA LEU A 119 1.95 21.04 -17.86
C LEU A 119 1.84 21.52 -16.40
N LEU A 120 2.69 22.47 -15.98
CA LEU A 120 2.62 23.06 -14.66
C LEU A 120 1.30 23.82 -14.45
N GLN A 121 0.88 24.63 -15.43
CA GLN A 121 -0.40 25.36 -15.37
C GLN A 121 -1.61 24.40 -15.28
N LEU A 122 -1.59 23.30 -16.05
CA LEU A 122 -2.60 22.24 -15.92
C LEU A 122 -2.60 21.66 -14.52
N LYS A 123 -1.43 21.28 -14.00
CA LYS A 123 -1.30 20.71 -12.66
C LYS A 123 -1.83 21.65 -11.58
N GLU A 124 -1.46 22.94 -11.61
CA GLU A 124 -1.92 23.91 -10.63
C GLU A 124 -3.45 24.04 -10.61
N LYS A 125 -4.07 24.09 -11.79
CA LYS A 125 -5.53 24.14 -11.93
C LYS A 125 -6.20 22.86 -11.42
N TYR A 126 -5.83 21.71 -11.97
CA TYR A 126 -6.57 20.46 -11.76
C TYR A 126 -6.25 19.80 -10.41
N TYR A 127 -5.02 19.95 -9.90
CA TYR A 127 -4.69 19.47 -8.56
C TYR A 127 -5.48 20.20 -7.47
N ALA A 128 -5.73 21.51 -7.63
CA ALA A 128 -6.58 22.26 -6.71
C ALA A 128 -8.01 21.69 -6.64
N ILE A 129 -8.54 21.21 -7.77
CA ILE A 129 -9.85 20.56 -7.86
C ILE A 129 -9.79 19.15 -7.26
N GLU A 130 -8.75 18.37 -7.55
CA GLU A 130 -8.56 17.01 -7.04
C GLU A 130 -8.61 16.97 -5.50
N ILE A 131 -7.91 17.91 -4.85
CA ILE A 131 -7.83 17.96 -3.38
C ILE A 131 -8.96 18.76 -2.72
N ASP A 132 -9.86 19.36 -3.50
CA ASP A 132 -10.95 20.19 -2.95
C ASP A 132 -11.85 19.35 -2.03
N PRO A 133 -11.94 19.64 -0.72
CA PRO A 133 -12.74 18.84 0.19
C PRO A 133 -14.26 19.05 0.04
N VAL A 134 -14.69 20.06 -0.72
CA VAL A 134 -16.09 20.42 -0.93
C VAL A 134 -16.70 19.60 -2.07
N LEU A 135 -15.94 19.39 -3.15
CA LEU A 135 -16.41 18.65 -4.32
C LEU A 135 -16.48 17.14 -4.05
N THR A 136 -17.53 16.50 -4.53
CA THR A 136 -17.67 15.04 -4.48
C THR A 136 -16.74 14.35 -5.48
N VAL A 137 -16.59 13.03 -5.34
CA VAL A 137 -15.79 12.24 -6.28
C VAL A 137 -16.40 12.29 -7.69
N GLU A 138 -17.73 12.24 -7.76
CA GLU A 138 -18.49 12.28 -9.00
C GLU A 138 -18.34 13.63 -9.71
N GLU A 139 -18.33 14.74 -8.96
CA GLU A 139 -18.12 16.08 -9.49
C GLU A 139 -16.68 16.29 -9.98
N LYS A 140 -15.69 15.70 -9.30
CA LYS A 140 -14.27 15.78 -9.70
C LYS A 140 -13.95 14.95 -10.92
N TYR A 141 -14.61 13.80 -11.08
CA TYR A 141 -14.33 12.82 -12.13
C TYR A 141 -14.12 13.42 -13.54
N PRO A 142 -15.04 14.24 -14.09
CA PRO A 142 -14.84 14.83 -15.42
C PRO A 142 -13.61 15.74 -15.51
N TYR A 143 -13.24 16.44 -14.43
CA TYR A 143 -12.04 17.28 -14.40
C TYR A 143 -10.76 16.44 -14.39
N ILE A 144 -10.76 15.29 -13.71
CA ILE A 144 -9.61 14.37 -13.73
C ILE A 144 -9.44 13.80 -15.14
N VAL A 145 -10.52 13.38 -15.79
CA VAL A 145 -10.47 12.91 -17.19
C VAL A 145 -9.92 14.01 -18.11
N GLU A 146 -10.41 15.24 -17.97
CA GLU A 146 -9.94 16.38 -18.77
C GLU A 146 -8.45 16.68 -18.51
N TRP A 147 -8.00 16.62 -17.25
CA TRP A 147 -6.61 16.84 -16.89
C TRP A 147 -5.69 15.81 -17.55
N TYR A 148 -6.01 14.52 -17.42
CA TYR A 148 -5.21 13.45 -18.01
C TYR A 148 -5.17 13.56 -19.53
N THR A 149 -6.33 13.79 -20.16
CA THR A 149 -6.43 13.96 -21.62
C THR A 149 -5.53 15.09 -22.12
N LYS A 150 -5.57 16.26 -21.46
CA LYS A 150 -4.74 17.41 -21.83
C LYS A 150 -3.26 17.19 -21.57
N SER A 151 -2.92 16.61 -20.42
CA SER A 151 -1.54 16.31 -20.03
C SER A 151 -0.91 15.33 -21.02
N HIS A 152 -1.59 14.22 -21.29
CA HIS A 152 -1.13 13.21 -22.25
C HIS A 152 -1.04 13.75 -23.67
N GLY A 153 -1.99 14.58 -24.12
CA GLY A 153 -1.90 15.25 -25.42
C GLY A 153 -0.63 16.08 -25.58
N LEU A 154 -0.27 16.89 -24.57
CA LEU A 154 0.98 17.64 -24.58
C LEU A 154 2.22 16.74 -24.61
N LEU A 155 2.21 15.62 -23.88
CA LEU A 155 3.33 14.67 -23.87
C LEU A 155 3.50 13.97 -25.23
N VAL A 156 2.39 13.63 -25.89
CA VAL A 156 2.41 13.04 -27.24
C VAL A 156 3.02 14.02 -28.25
N GLU A 157 2.72 15.31 -28.15
CA GLU A 157 3.32 16.36 -29.00
C GLU A 157 4.85 16.46 -28.86
N GLN A 158 5.42 16.05 -27.72
CA GLN A 158 6.87 16.02 -27.52
C GLN A 158 7.57 14.80 -28.16
N ALA A 159 6.80 13.82 -28.69
CA ALA A 159 7.30 12.66 -29.43
C ALA A 159 8.47 11.93 -28.74
N LEU A 160 8.28 11.59 -27.46
CA LEU A 160 9.31 10.95 -26.64
C LEU A 160 9.70 9.57 -27.20
N PRO A 161 10.99 9.30 -27.46
CA PRO A 161 11.41 7.98 -27.92
C PRO A 161 11.38 6.94 -26.78
N LYS A 162 10.77 5.77 -27.03
CA LYS A 162 10.77 4.63 -26.08
C LYS A 162 12.16 4.27 -25.57
N ALA A 163 13.16 4.31 -26.46
CA ALA A 163 14.55 4.00 -26.12
C ALA A 163 15.17 4.94 -25.08
N LYS A 164 14.59 6.14 -24.87
CA LYS A 164 15.06 7.14 -23.91
C LYS A 164 14.45 7.01 -22.53
N LEU A 165 13.40 6.20 -22.34
CA LEU A 165 12.74 6.06 -21.04
C LEU A 165 13.69 5.60 -19.93
N LYS A 166 14.64 4.70 -20.26
CA LYS A 166 15.67 4.26 -19.32
C LYS A 166 16.51 5.42 -18.79
N GLU A 167 17.05 6.24 -19.69
CA GLU A 167 17.87 7.41 -19.33
C GLU A 167 17.03 8.43 -18.55
N ILE A 168 15.78 8.65 -18.95
CA ILE A 168 14.85 9.57 -18.27
C ILE A 168 14.64 9.15 -16.81
N VAL A 169 14.41 7.87 -16.55
CA VAL A 169 14.21 7.37 -15.18
C VAL A 169 15.49 7.47 -14.38
N GLU A 170 16.63 7.07 -14.96
CA GLU A 170 17.94 7.09 -14.31
C GLU A 170 18.37 8.49 -13.87
N GLU A 171 18.04 9.52 -14.67
CA GLU A 171 18.33 10.92 -14.37
C GLU A 171 17.30 11.60 -13.45
N SER A 172 16.20 10.93 -13.11
CA SER A 172 15.11 11.52 -12.34
C SER A 172 15.33 11.47 -10.83
N ASP A 173 14.60 12.31 -10.10
CA ASP A 173 14.60 12.34 -8.63
C ASP A 173 13.58 11.35 -8.01
N ILE A 174 13.07 10.37 -8.76
CA ILE A 174 12.09 9.41 -8.24
C ILE A 174 12.74 8.50 -7.19
N MET A 175 12.00 8.23 -6.11
CA MET A 175 12.50 7.41 -5.01
C MET A 175 11.43 6.46 -4.52
N LEU A 176 11.79 5.19 -4.34
CA LEU A 176 10.97 4.23 -3.61
C LEU A 176 11.04 4.49 -2.09
N LYS A 177 9.99 4.10 -1.36
CA LYS A 177 9.95 4.21 0.11
C LYS A 177 11.01 3.32 0.75
N ASP A 178 11.52 3.75 1.91
CA ASP A 178 12.50 2.96 2.67
C ASP A 178 11.97 1.55 2.97
N GLY A 179 12.78 0.53 2.69
CA GLY A 179 12.44 -0.88 2.90
C GLY A 179 11.71 -1.56 1.75
N TYR A 180 11.68 -0.94 0.56
CA TYR A 180 11.05 -1.53 -0.63
C TYR A 180 11.72 -2.85 -1.04
N GLU A 181 13.05 -2.97 -0.90
CA GLU A 181 13.80 -4.18 -1.25
C GLU A 181 13.24 -5.38 -0.48
N ASN A 182 13.25 -5.31 0.86
CA ASN A 182 12.71 -6.37 1.70
C ASN A 182 11.21 -6.62 1.48
N PHE A 183 10.44 -5.61 1.08
CA PHE A 183 9.03 -5.79 0.74
C PHE A 183 8.88 -6.68 -0.50
N PHE A 184 9.52 -6.32 -1.62
CA PHE A 184 9.44 -7.08 -2.86
C PHE A 184 10.14 -8.44 -2.75
N ASP A 185 11.33 -8.50 -2.13
CA ASP A 185 12.11 -9.74 -1.96
C ASP A 185 11.33 -10.81 -1.20
N LYS A 186 10.69 -10.42 -0.09
CA LYS A 186 9.87 -11.35 0.70
C LYS A 186 8.66 -11.82 -0.08
N LEU A 187 7.97 -10.92 -0.79
CA LEU A 187 6.81 -11.30 -1.58
C LEU A 187 7.20 -12.28 -2.69
N GLN A 188 8.33 -12.03 -3.37
CA GLN A 188 8.87 -12.94 -4.38
C GLN A 188 9.32 -14.27 -3.79
N GLN A 189 10.00 -14.28 -2.64
CA GLN A 189 10.45 -15.50 -1.95
C GLN A 189 9.29 -16.49 -1.70
N TYR A 190 8.11 -15.97 -1.35
CA TYR A 190 6.91 -16.77 -1.14
C TYR A 190 5.98 -16.80 -2.36
N SER A 191 6.41 -16.24 -3.49
CA SER A 191 5.64 -16.13 -4.73
C SER A 191 4.24 -15.54 -4.53
N ILE A 192 4.13 -14.56 -3.64
CA ILE A 192 2.88 -13.85 -3.36
C ILE A 192 2.54 -12.96 -4.57
N PRO A 193 1.36 -13.10 -5.18
CA PRO A 193 0.96 -12.23 -6.28
C PRO A 193 0.92 -10.76 -5.85
N VAL A 194 1.57 -9.88 -6.62
CA VAL A 194 1.55 -8.43 -6.43
C VAL A 194 0.94 -7.78 -7.65
N PHE A 195 -0.20 -7.13 -7.46
CA PHE A 195 -0.91 -6.39 -8.50
C PHE A 195 -0.75 -4.89 -8.23
N ILE A 196 0.13 -4.25 -9.01
CA ILE A 196 0.31 -2.80 -8.96
C ILE A 196 -0.72 -2.17 -9.89
N PHE A 197 -1.67 -1.44 -9.32
CA PHE A 197 -2.72 -0.76 -10.06
C PHE A 197 -2.56 0.74 -9.93
N SER A 198 -2.01 1.37 -10.97
CA SER A 198 -1.58 2.76 -10.92
C SER A 198 -2.25 3.61 -11.99
N ALA A 199 -2.73 4.79 -11.60
CA ALA A 199 -3.16 5.82 -12.55
C ALA A 199 -1.97 6.57 -13.21
N GLY A 200 -0.73 6.23 -12.89
CA GLY A 200 0.48 6.84 -13.46
C GLY A 200 0.74 6.44 -14.93
N ILE A 201 2.02 6.42 -15.30
CA ILE A 201 2.51 5.98 -16.61
C ILE A 201 3.20 4.62 -16.42
N GLY A 202 2.67 3.59 -17.07
CA GLY A 202 3.09 2.19 -16.92
C GLY A 202 4.56 1.96 -17.28
N ASP A 203 5.02 2.46 -18.43
CA ASP A 203 6.39 2.25 -18.90
C ASP A 203 7.43 2.86 -17.95
N ILE A 204 7.11 4.02 -17.36
CA ILE A 204 7.96 4.68 -16.36
C ILE A 204 7.95 3.90 -15.05
N LEU A 205 6.78 3.50 -14.56
CA LEU A 205 6.65 2.67 -13.37
C LEU A 205 7.49 1.41 -13.50
N GLU A 206 7.32 0.67 -14.59
CA GLU A 206 8.06 -0.56 -14.86
C GLU A 206 9.56 -0.32 -14.88
N GLU A 207 10.01 0.73 -15.55
CA GLU A 207 11.43 1.07 -15.63
C GLU A 207 12.01 1.43 -14.26
N VAL A 208 11.24 2.13 -13.41
CA VAL A 208 11.65 2.43 -12.02
C VAL A 208 11.88 1.14 -11.22
N ILE A 209 10.91 0.22 -11.21
CA ILE A 209 11.05 -1.03 -10.44
C ILE A 209 12.05 -2.01 -11.06
N ARG A 210 12.28 -1.92 -12.38
CA ARG A 210 13.30 -2.68 -13.10
C ARG A 210 14.71 -2.20 -12.74
N GLN A 211 14.96 -0.90 -12.79
CA GLN A 211 16.26 -0.32 -12.39
C GLN A 211 16.55 -0.53 -10.90
N ALA A 212 15.50 -0.52 -10.06
CA ALA A 212 15.60 -0.85 -8.63
C ALA A 212 15.80 -2.35 -8.36
N GLY A 213 15.77 -3.22 -9.38
CA GLY A 213 16.02 -4.66 -9.25
C GLY A 213 14.90 -5.45 -8.58
N VAL A 214 13.68 -4.91 -8.51
CA VAL A 214 12.53 -5.48 -7.80
C VAL A 214 11.33 -5.81 -8.71
N TYR A 215 11.50 -5.72 -10.03
CA TYR A 215 10.48 -6.17 -10.98
C TYR A 215 10.51 -7.69 -11.17
N TYR A 216 10.03 -8.40 -10.15
CA TYR A 216 10.00 -9.86 -10.12
C TYR A 216 8.82 -10.47 -10.90
N PRO A 217 8.88 -11.76 -11.28
CA PRO A 217 7.79 -12.43 -12.02
C PRO A 217 6.44 -12.47 -11.29
N ASN A 218 6.41 -12.32 -9.97
CA ASN A 218 5.16 -12.25 -9.20
C ASN A 218 4.48 -10.86 -9.23
N VAL A 219 5.11 -9.86 -9.86
CA VAL A 219 4.60 -8.49 -9.97
C VAL A 219 3.90 -8.31 -11.32
N LYS A 220 2.62 -7.95 -11.29
CA LYS A 220 1.83 -7.54 -12.45
C LYS A 220 1.50 -6.06 -12.35
N VAL A 221 1.74 -5.31 -13.41
CA VAL A 221 1.45 -3.88 -13.50
C VAL A 221 0.25 -3.64 -14.39
N VAL A 222 -0.71 -2.85 -13.92
CA VAL A 222 -1.80 -2.28 -14.71
C VAL A 222 -1.78 -0.77 -14.53
N SER A 223 -1.57 -0.06 -15.63
CA SER A 223 -1.44 1.40 -15.66
C SER A 223 -1.71 1.94 -17.07
N ASN A 224 -1.52 3.24 -17.28
CA ASN A 224 -1.58 3.85 -18.62
C ASN A 224 -0.25 3.61 -19.32
N PHE A 225 -0.19 2.60 -20.20
CA PHE A 225 0.99 2.33 -21.02
C PHE A 225 1.01 3.23 -22.25
N MET A 226 2.20 3.73 -22.58
CA MET A 226 2.44 4.52 -23.78
C MET A 226 2.34 3.64 -25.01
N ASP A 227 1.70 4.16 -26.03
CA ASP A 227 1.72 3.57 -27.37
C ASP A 227 2.81 4.25 -28.20
N PHE A 228 3.75 3.47 -28.70
CA PHE A 228 4.90 3.95 -29.49
C PHE A 228 4.84 3.52 -30.95
N ASP A 229 3.92 2.62 -31.28
CA ASP A 229 3.84 1.97 -32.57
C ASP A 229 2.47 2.27 -33.18
N ASP A 230 2.42 2.75 -34.43
CA ASP A 230 1.16 2.77 -35.20
C ASP A 230 0.72 1.35 -35.61
N ASN A 231 1.48 0.32 -35.22
CA ASN A 231 1.39 -1.05 -35.73
C ASN A 231 0.82 -1.99 -34.67
N VAL A 232 -0.52 -2.04 -34.63
CA VAL A 232 -1.34 -2.88 -33.74
C VAL A 232 -0.91 -4.35 -33.72
N ASP A 233 -0.28 -4.84 -34.79
CA ASP A 233 0.14 -6.24 -34.92
C ASP A 233 1.26 -6.65 -33.94
N GLU A 234 2.17 -5.75 -33.56
CA GLU A 234 3.24 -6.06 -32.58
C GLU A 234 2.69 -6.09 -31.14
N LEU A 235 1.70 -5.24 -30.83
CA LEU A 235 1.01 -5.26 -29.55
C LEU A 235 0.15 -6.50 -29.40
N LEU A 236 -0.46 -6.98 -30.48
CA LEU A 236 -1.31 -8.17 -30.47
C LEU A 236 -0.57 -9.39 -29.93
N GLU A 237 0.65 -9.67 -30.41
CA GLU A 237 1.45 -10.82 -29.91
C GLU A 237 1.68 -10.72 -28.39
N LYS A 238 2.09 -9.55 -27.91
CA LYS A 238 2.31 -9.30 -26.47
C LYS A 238 1.04 -9.52 -25.64
N TYR A 239 -0.11 -9.05 -26.13
CA TYR A 239 -1.38 -9.24 -25.42
C TYR A 239 -1.86 -10.68 -25.47
N MET A 240 -1.64 -11.41 -26.57
CA MET A 240 -1.98 -12.82 -26.69
C MET A 240 -1.18 -13.71 -25.73
N ASP A 241 0.07 -13.34 -25.41
CA ASP A 241 0.86 -14.03 -24.38
C ASP A 241 0.29 -13.83 -22.95
N SER A 242 -0.49 -12.77 -22.73
CA SER A 242 -0.99 -12.37 -21.41
C SER A 242 -2.48 -12.64 -21.18
N TYR A 243 -3.27 -12.77 -22.25
CA TYR A 243 -4.72 -12.87 -22.22
C TYR A 243 -5.22 -13.93 -23.19
N ASP A 244 -6.15 -14.77 -22.76
CA ASP A 244 -6.74 -15.83 -23.61
C ASP A 244 -7.60 -15.27 -24.75
N ILE A 245 -8.12 -14.04 -24.58
CA ILE A 245 -8.96 -13.33 -25.54
C ILE A 245 -8.47 -11.89 -25.64
N VAL A 246 -8.04 -11.49 -26.83
CA VAL A 246 -7.63 -10.11 -27.16
C VAL A 246 -8.57 -9.57 -28.23
N LEU A 247 -9.20 -8.43 -27.97
CA LEU A 247 -10.07 -7.75 -28.91
C LEU A 247 -9.25 -6.72 -29.69
N VAL A 248 -9.25 -6.82 -31.02
CA VAL A 248 -8.48 -5.93 -31.90
C VAL A 248 -9.44 -5.04 -32.68
N LYS A 249 -9.37 -3.72 -32.44
CA LYS A 249 -10.22 -2.72 -33.10
C LYS A 249 -11.73 -3.03 -32.98
N ASP A 250 -12.14 -3.69 -31.90
CA ASP A 250 -13.54 -3.97 -31.56
C ASP A 250 -14.00 -2.96 -30.51
N GLU A 251 -14.95 -2.11 -30.89
CA GLU A 251 -15.55 -1.07 -30.02
C GLU A 251 -16.87 -1.53 -29.38
N SER A 252 -17.24 -2.81 -29.55
CA SER A 252 -18.47 -3.40 -29.02
C SER A 252 -18.23 -4.18 -27.72
N LEU A 253 -19.32 -4.49 -27.00
CA LEU A 253 -19.32 -5.43 -25.88
C LEU A 253 -19.85 -6.81 -26.28
N ASP A 254 -19.95 -7.12 -27.57
CA ASP A 254 -20.68 -8.28 -28.05
C ASP A 254 -20.05 -9.61 -27.58
N VAL A 255 -18.72 -9.69 -27.57
CA VAL A 255 -17.98 -10.85 -27.04
C VAL A 255 -18.29 -11.05 -25.56
N ALA A 256 -18.17 -9.99 -24.75
CA ALA A 256 -18.44 -10.05 -23.32
C ALA A 256 -19.91 -10.41 -23.02
N ASN A 257 -20.86 -9.78 -23.72
CA ASN A 257 -22.28 -10.04 -23.59
C ASN A 257 -22.64 -11.48 -23.98
N SER A 258 -22.01 -12.02 -25.04
CA SER A 258 -22.21 -13.42 -25.46
C SER A 258 -21.72 -14.41 -24.41
N ILE A 259 -20.60 -14.13 -23.74
CA ILE A 259 -20.10 -14.95 -22.63
C ILE A 259 -21.05 -14.84 -21.43
N LEU A 260 -21.46 -13.62 -21.07
CA LEU A 260 -22.40 -13.40 -19.96
C LEU A 260 -23.73 -14.13 -20.17
N GLN A 261 -24.29 -14.13 -21.38
CA GLN A 261 -25.50 -14.88 -21.73
C GLN A 261 -25.37 -16.40 -21.56
N LYS A 262 -24.15 -16.95 -21.51
CA LYS A 262 -23.91 -18.37 -21.23
C LYS A 262 -23.74 -18.66 -19.73
N ILE A 263 -23.43 -17.64 -18.94
CA ILE A 263 -23.16 -17.74 -17.49
C ILE A 263 -24.42 -17.40 -16.68
N LEU A 264 -25.12 -16.33 -17.06
CA LEU A 264 -26.34 -15.81 -16.43
C LEU A 264 -27.58 -16.48 -17.06
#